data_AF-A0A7S0ZXV6-F1
#
_entry.id   AF-A0A7S0ZXV6-F1
#
_cell.length_a   1.000
_cell.length_b   1.000
_cell.length_c   1.000
_cell.angle_alpha   90.00
_cell.angle_beta   90.00
_cell.angle_gamma   90.00
#
_symmetry.space_group_name_H-M   'P 1'
#
loop_
_entity.id
_entity.type
_entity.pdbx_description
1 polymer ?
#
loop_
_entity_poly.entity_id
_entity_poly.type
_entity_poly.pdbx_seq_one_letter_code
_entity_poly.pdbx_strand_id
1 'polypeptide(L)'
;MALAANKDADPMVVAALNTLAAAEDAHRSAAESHTTPSHVQDRTANTVRQAKAMLELARGLPPKSTSSRSLLTSTNRFSEQSVGTRKLWRGRSTIEDHFNIDSSFRLLGPVAEQTNLTRQVHDFFNLVALIPIILLNIMNWASPLALWGPEGLRGDVSLEMLWEGGFSEEFWWLSLGYFVFDFLFIFTFPKCVHSPEVVLCHHVAAMNYILVPKFFPEFMWVMGAVMSVEVNTWFLVARRAFNTAGEKPFTTGISLFKSFRLAFVSCCFYVSWICNRLLVNMYVLTYIIRTYMDFIVNALPPPLDIRLVALIVQSSLLSLNIKWTVDLVRSKLKNVEETGL
;
A
#
# COMPACT_ATOMS: atom_id res chain seq x y z
N MET A 1 -24.34 -25.01 36.20
CA MET A 1 -23.80 -25.50 37.48
C MET A 1 -23.61 -24.27 38.37
N ALA A 2 -24.55 -24.02 39.29
CA ALA A 2 -24.56 -22.80 40.10
C ALA A 2 -23.51 -22.91 41.21
N LEU A 3 -22.50 -22.03 41.19
CA LEU A 3 -21.60 -21.85 42.32
C LEU A 3 -22.44 -21.44 43.53
N ALA A 4 -22.46 -22.27 44.57
CA ALA A 4 -23.10 -21.95 45.83
C ALA A 4 -22.52 -20.62 46.34
N ALA A 5 -23.38 -19.60 46.44
CA ALA A 5 -22.98 -18.25 46.77
C ALA A 5 -22.33 -18.21 48.16
N ASN A 6 -21.01 -18.05 48.17
CA ASN A 6 -20.33 -17.61 49.38
C ASN A 6 -20.84 -16.20 49.67
N LYS A 7 -21.60 -16.04 50.78
CA LYS A 7 -22.28 -14.77 51.11
C LYS A 7 -21.32 -13.59 51.31
N ASP A 8 -20.04 -13.88 51.52
CA ASP A 8 -18.99 -12.89 51.76
C ASP A 8 -18.14 -12.57 50.52
N ALA A 9 -18.53 -13.06 49.33
CA ALA A 9 -17.79 -12.75 48.10
C ALA A 9 -17.99 -11.31 47.65
N ASP A 10 -16.91 -10.65 47.23
CA ASP A 10 -16.95 -9.30 46.65
C ASP A 10 -17.91 -9.26 45.44
N PRO A 11 -18.93 -8.37 45.44
CA PRO A 11 -19.92 -8.29 44.38
C PRO A 11 -19.31 -8.04 42.99
N MET A 12 -18.15 -7.36 42.91
CA MET A 12 -17.44 -7.12 41.66
C MET A 12 -16.82 -8.41 41.11
N VAL A 13 -16.28 -9.27 41.99
CA VAL A 13 -15.75 -10.59 41.60
C VAL A 13 -16.88 -11.50 41.12
N VAL A 14 -18.02 -11.48 41.80
CA VAL A 14 -19.21 -12.26 41.41
C VAL A 14 -19.72 -11.81 40.03
N ALA A 15 -19.81 -10.50 39.78
CA ALA A 15 -20.22 -9.96 38.48
C ALA A 15 -19.23 -10.34 37.36
N ALA A 16 -17.93 -10.27 37.61
CA ALA A 16 -16.90 -10.65 36.65
C ALA A 16 -16.93 -12.17 36.34
N LEU A 17 -17.15 -13.02 37.35
CA LEU A 17 -17.32 -14.46 37.17
C LEU A 17 -18.55 -14.79 36.31
N ASN A 18 -19.68 -14.12 36.56
CA ASN A 18 -20.90 -14.31 35.75
C ASN A 18 -20.68 -13.87 34.30
N THR A 19 -19.98 -12.75 34.09
CA THR A 19 -19.62 -12.26 32.76
C THR A 19 -18.72 -13.25 32.03
N LEU A 20 -17.73 -13.81 32.71
CA LEU A 20 -16.84 -14.84 32.15
C LEU A 20 -17.61 -16.11 31.79
N ALA A 21 -18.48 -16.59 32.68
CA ALA A 21 -19.29 -17.77 32.43
C ALA A 21 -20.20 -17.59 31.20
N ALA A 22 -20.86 -16.43 31.07
CA ALA A 22 -21.67 -16.11 29.90
C ALA A 22 -20.85 -16.01 28.61
N ALA A 23 -19.65 -15.43 28.66
CA ALA A 23 -18.75 -15.36 27.52
C ALA A 23 -18.25 -16.75 27.09
N GLU A 24 -17.91 -17.63 28.04
CA GLU A 24 -17.47 -19.00 27.77
C GLU A 24 -18.59 -19.87 27.20
N ASP A 25 -19.82 -19.70 27.69
CA ASP A 25 -21.00 -20.37 27.15
C ASP A 25 -21.27 -19.93 25.70
N ALA A 26 -21.30 -18.62 25.43
CA ALA A 26 -21.47 -18.08 24.09
C ALA A 26 -20.39 -18.54 23.11
N HIS A 27 -19.12 -18.60 23.55
CA HIS A 27 -18.03 -19.12 22.74
C HIS A 27 -18.18 -20.61 22.45
N ARG A 28 -18.59 -21.40 23.45
CA ARG A 28 -18.83 -22.84 23.29
C ARG A 28 -19.97 -23.11 22.32
N SER A 29 -21.11 -22.42 22.46
CA SER A 29 -22.24 -22.55 21.52
C SER A 29 -21.83 -22.17 20.09
N ALA A 30 -21.01 -21.12 19.93
CA ALA A 30 -20.46 -20.72 18.62
C ALA A 30 -19.49 -21.75 18.04
N ALA A 31 -18.74 -22.48 18.88
CA ALA A 31 -17.79 -23.50 18.47
C ALA A 31 -18.46 -24.85 18.12
N GLU A 32 -19.55 -25.21 18.80
CA GLU A 32 -20.28 -26.46 18.57
C GLU A 32 -21.16 -26.41 17.30
N SER A 33 -21.55 -25.22 16.86
CA SER A 33 -22.38 -25.05 15.67
C SER A 33 -21.52 -25.02 14.39
N HIS A 34 -21.63 -26.07 13.56
CA HIS A 34 -20.97 -26.15 12.24
C HIS A 34 -21.40 -25.05 11.25
N THR A 35 -22.51 -24.36 11.53
CA THR A 35 -23.02 -23.26 10.69
C THR A 35 -22.54 -21.89 11.16
N THR A 36 -21.84 -21.80 12.31
CA THR A 36 -21.40 -20.51 12.84
C THR A 36 -20.22 -19.97 12.03
N PRO A 37 -20.31 -18.75 11.48
CA PRO A 37 -19.21 -18.15 10.73
C PRO A 37 -17.94 -17.97 11.59
N SER A 38 -16.76 -18.13 10.99
CA SER A 38 -15.46 -17.99 11.69
C SER A 38 -15.31 -16.65 12.43
N HIS A 39 -15.77 -15.54 11.85
CA HIS A 39 -15.68 -14.22 12.49
C HIS A 39 -16.51 -14.12 13.80
N VAL A 40 -17.57 -14.92 13.96
CA VAL A 40 -18.36 -14.99 15.20
C VAL A 40 -17.61 -15.78 16.27
N GLN A 41 -16.94 -16.86 15.87
CA GLN A 41 -16.07 -17.65 16.76
C GLN A 41 -14.90 -16.80 17.28
N ASP A 42 -14.27 -15.99 16.42
CA ASP A 42 -13.20 -15.07 16.81
C ASP A 42 -13.70 -13.99 17.79
N ARG A 43 -14.89 -13.43 17.53
CA ARG A 43 -15.49 -12.40 18.38
C ARG A 43 -15.85 -12.93 19.78
N THR A 44 -16.41 -14.14 19.85
CA THR A 44 -16.73 -14.78 21.13
C THR A 44 -15.45 -15.17 21.89
N ALA A 45 -14.41 -15.67 21.20
CA ALA A 45 -13.11 -15.94 21.80
C ALA A 45 -12.46 -14.67 22.38
N ASN A 46 -12.57 -13.54 21.70
CA ASN A 46 -12.09 -12.25 22.20
C ASN A 46 -12.87 -11.78 23.44
N THR A 47 -14.19 -12.00 23.44
CA THR A 47 -15.05 -11.67 24.59
C THR A 47 -14.65 -12.48 25.84
N VAL A 48 -14.31 -13.76 25.68
CA VAL A 48 -13.77 -14.60 26.77
C VAL A 48 -12.46 -14.03 27.31
N ARG A 49 -11.54 -13.60 26.43
CA ARG A 49 -10.26 -12.99 26.85
C ARG A 49 -10.49 -11.70 27.66
N GLN A 50 -11.39 -10.83 27.21
CA GLN A 50 -11.74 -9.60 27.92
C GLN A 50 -12.38 -9.89 29.28
N ALA A 51 -13.31 -10.85 29.35
CA ALA A 51 -13.93 -11.23 30.61
C ALA A 51 -12.93 -11.83 31.61
N LYS A 52 -11.93 -12.60 31.14
CA LYS A 52 -10.82 -13.09 31.98
C LYS A 52 -9.98 -11.93 32.53
N ALA A 53 -9.64 -10.95 31.70
CA ALA A 53 -8.89 -9.77 32.15
C ALA A 53 -9.67 -8.96 33.20
N MET A 54 -10.99 -8.78 33.01
CA MET A 54 -11.86 -8.14 34.00
C MET A 54 -11.89 -8.90 35.33
N LEU A 55 -11.93 -10.24 35.29
CA LEU A 55 -11.91 -11.08 36.48
C LEU A 55 -10.58 -10.99 37.23
N GLU A 56 -9.44 -10.96 36.52
CA GLU A 56 -8.13 -10.77 37.16
C GLU A 56 -8.06 -9.42 37.88
N LEU A 57 -8.54 -8.35 37.23
CA LEU A 57 -8.61 -7.02 37.82
C LEU A 57 -9.55 -6.97 39.03
N ALA A 58 -10.70 -7.65 38.97
CA ALA A 58 -11.64 -7.74 40.07
C ALA A 58 -11.08 -8.50 41.28
N ARG A 59 -10.17 -9.46 41.07
CA ARG A 59 -9.49 -10.19 42.14
C ARG A 59 -8.36 -9.41 42.79
N GLY A 60 -8.11 -8.17 42.37
CA GLY A 60 -6.96 -7.39 42.81
C GLY A 60 -5.62 -8.03 42.43
N LEU A 61 -5.63 -8.99 41.49
CA LEU A 61 -4.40 -9.57 41.00
C LEU A 61 -3.73 -8.52 40.11
N PRO A 62 -2.45 -8.21 40.34
CA PRO A 62 -1.72 -7.34 39.42
C PRO A 62 -1.83 -7.97 38.03
N PRO A 63 -2.18 -7.19 36.99
CA PRO A 63 -2.30 -7.72 35.65
C PRO A 63 -1.01 -8.47 35.35
N LYS A 64 -1.11 -9.77 35.08
CA LYS A 64 0.06 -10.53 34.65
C LYS A 64 0.58 -9.79 33.44
N SER A 65 1.77 -9.18 33.59
CA SER A 65 2.44 -8.48 32.52
C SER A 65 2.82 -9.52 31.49
N THR A 66 1.85 -9.94 30.68
CA THR A 66 2.13 -10.30 29.31
C THR A 66 2.88 -9.10 28.78
N SER A 67 4.16 -9.33 28.44
CA SER A 67 5.09 -8.34 27.90
C SER A 67 4.46 -7.62 26.70
N SER A 68 3.68 -6.60 26.98
CA SER A 68 2.94 -5.77 26.03
C SER A 68 2.80 -4.41 26.70
N ARG A 69 3.92 -3.67 26.61
CA ARG A 69 4.00 -2.24 26.89
C ARG A 69 3.04 -1.50 25.95
N SER A 70 2.22 -0.62 26.54
CA SER A 70 1.55 0.57 25.97
C SER A 70 0.21 0.36 25.24
N LEU A 71 -0.90 1.05 25.52
CA LEU A 71 -1.41 1.89 26.62
C LEU A 71 -2.78 2.43 26.14
N LEU A 72 -3.87 2.10 26.85
CA LEU A 72 -5.09 2.92 26.87
C LEU A 72 -5.25 3.40 28.31
N THR A 73 -4.62 4.53 28.64
CA THR A 73 -4.98 5.36 29.80
C THR A 73 -5.96 6.41 29.31
N SER A 74 -7.24 6.20 29.62
CA SER A 74 -8.23 7.27 29.72
C SER A 74 -9.09 6.98 30.93
N THR A 75 -8.75 7.61 32.04
CA THR A 75 -9.65 8.13 33.08
C THR A 75 -8.79 8.56 34.28
N ASN A 76 -8.52 9.87 34.40
CA ASN A 76 -8.78 10.58 35.66
C ASN A 76 -8.63 12.08 35.51
N ARG A 77 -9.60 12.76 36.12
CA ARG A 77 -9.81 14.19 36.23
C ARG A 77 -9.13 14.69 37.53
N PHE A 78 -8.69 15.94 37.51
CA PHE A 78 -8.26 16.81 38.64
C PHE A 78 -6.84 16.59 39.24
N SER A 79 -5.86 17.32 38.73
CA SER A 79 -5.27 18.47 39.42
C SER A 79 -4.26 19.19 38.52
N GLU A 80 -4.22 20.52 38.65
CA GLU A 80 -3.38 21.44 37.89
C GLU A 80 -1.88 21.20 38.14
N GLN A 81 -1.07 21.17 37.08
CA GLN A 81 0.03 22.12 36.93
C GLN A 81 0.70 21.99 35.56
N SER A 82 1.02 23.15 35.01
CA SER A 82 1.68 23.43 33.74
C SER A 82 2.98 22.65 33.53
N VAL A 83 2.95 21.62 32.69
CA VAL A 83 4.15 21.16 31.97
C VAL A 83 3.72 20.84 30.54
N GLY A 84 4.23 21.64 29.60
CA GLY A 84 3.97 21.49 28.17
C GLY A 84 4.36 20.10 27.69
N THR A 85 3.36 19.25 27.50
CA THR A 85 3.52 18.01 26.77
C THR A 85 3.69 18.36 25.30
N ARG A 86 4.96 18.44 24.87
CA ARG A 86 5.31 18.19 23.47
C ARG A 86 4.66 16.84 23.14
N LYS A 87 3.52 16.87 22.45
CA LYS A 87 3.02 15.72 21.70
C LYS A 87 4.15 15.38 20.74
N LEU A 88 5.02 14.47 21.17
CA LEU A 88 5.87 13.73 20.27
C LEU A 88 4.91 13.16 19.25
N TRP A 89 4.96 13.72 18.05
CA TRP A 89 4.46 13.10 16.84
C TRP A 89 5.20 11.77 16.72
N ARG A 90 4.79 10.75 17.49
CA ARG A 90 4.98 9.37 17.12
C ARG A 90 4.20 9.26 15.84
N GLY A 91 4.88 9.49 14.72
CA GLY A 91 4.33 9.21 13.42
C GLY A 91 3.80 7.79 13.50
N ARG A 92 2.47 7.66 13.46
CA ARG A 92 1.85 6.37 13.21
C ARG A 92 2.56 5.84 11.99
N SER A 93 3.22 4.70 12.18
CA SER A 93 3.92 4.05 11.09
C SER A 93 2.88 3.83 10.01
N THR A 94 3.16 4.19 8.76
CA THR A 94 2.27 3.90 7.62
C THR A 94 1.80 2.44 7.64
N ILE A 95 2.59 1.54 8.23
CA ILE A 95 2.29 0.12 8.46
C ILE A 95 1.06 -0.10 9.37
N GLU A 96 0.87 0.69 10.42
CA GLU A 96 -0.29 0.62 11.33
C GLU A 96 -1.60 0.95 10.61
N ASP A 97 -1.53 1.76 9.56
CA ASP A 97 -2.71 2.12 8.78
C ASP A 97 -3.02 1.06 7.69
N HIS A 98 -2.00 0.35 7.18
CA HIS A 98 -2.15 -0.62 6.08
C HIS A 98 -2.59 -2.03 6.52
N PHE A 99 -2.47 -2.33 7.81
CA PHE A 99 -2.73 -3.67 8.33
C PHE A 99 -3.48 -3.59 9.65
N ASN A 100 -4.45 -4.48 9.86
CA ASN A 100 -5.02 -4.65 11.19
C ASN A 100 -3.94 -5.25 12.08
N ILE A 101 -3.34 -4.41 12.92
CA ILE A 101 -2.39 -4.87 13.92
C ILE A 101 -3.20 -5.26 15.15
N ASP A 102 -3.24 -6.55 15.48
CA ASP A 102 -3.80 -7.03 16.75
C ASP A 102 -3.11 -6.30 17.92
N SER A 103 -3.79 -6.18 19.06
CA SER A 103 -3.20 -5.91 20.37
C SER A 103 -1.92 -6.71 20.69
N SER A 104 -1.70 -7.85 20.02
CA SER A 104 -0.47 -8.66 20.08
C SER A 104 0.58 -8.34 18.98
N PHE A 105 0.46 -7.19 18.30
CA PHE A 105 1.29 -6.73 17.17
C PHE A 105 1.29 -7.61 15.90
N ARG A 106 0.39 -8.60 15.81
CA ARG A 106 0.24 -9.49 14.64
C ARG A 106 -0.39 -8.74 13.47
N LEU A 107 0.18 -8.89 12.26
CA LEU A 107 -0.47 -8.48 11.02
C LEU A 107 -1.63 -9.43 10.72
N LEU A 108 -2.87 -9.03 10.99
CA LEU A 108 -4.06 -9.84 10.74
C LEU A 108 -4.46 -9.91 9.25
N GLY A 109 -3.49 -9.80 8.33
CA GLY A 109 -3.75 -9.61 6.91
C GLY A 109 -4.28 -8.20 6.61
N PRO A 110 -4.71 -7.94 5.37
CA PRO A 110 -5.49 -6.74 5.07
C PRO A 110 -6.66 -6.71 6.06
N VAL A 111 -6.90 -5.56 6.71
CA VAL A 111 -8.17 -5.32 7.43
C VAL A 111 -9.26 -5.89 6.54
N ALA A 112 -10.07 -6.85 7.01
CA ALA A 112 -11.20 -7.40 6.25
C ALA A 112 -11.93 -6.21 5.65
N GLU A 113 -11.65 -5.97 4.37
CA GLU A 113 -11.66 -4.63 3.82
C GLU A 113 -13.14 -4.36 3.67
N GLN A 114 -13.72 -3.62 4.63
CA GLN A 114 -15.13 -3.27 4.59
C GLN A 114 -15.39 -2.86 3.15
N THR A 115 -16.33 -3.55 2.51
CA THR A 115 -16.62 -3.49 1.07
C THR A 115 -16.81 -2.05 0.65
N ASN A 116 -15.70 -1.37 0.43
CA ASN A 116 -15.66 0.04 0.14
C ASN A 116 -15.89 0.10 -1.35
N LEU A 117 -17.18 0.11 -1.71
CA LEU A 117 -17.65 0.13 -3.09
C LEU A 117 -16.88 1.18 -3.90
N THR A 118 -16.65 2.35 -3.32
CA THR A 118 -15.87 3.45 -3.91
C THR A 118 -14.45 3.02 -4.31
N ARG A 119 -13.75 2.27 -3.45
CA ARG A 119 -12.42 1.74 -3.76
C ARG A 119 -12.48 0.67 -4.85
N GLN A 120 -13.50 -0.19 -4.83
CA GLN A 120 -13.67 -1.21 -5.89
C GLN A 120 -13.97 -0.55 -7.25
N VAL A 121 -14.80 0.49 -7.26
CA VAL A 121 -15.09 1.28 -8.47
C VAL A 121 -13.82 2.00 -8.96
N HIS A 122 -13.02 2.55 -8.06
CA HIS A 122 -11.73 3.18 -8.40
C HIS A 122 -10.71 2.18 -8.95
N ASP A 123 -10.55 1.02 -8.31
CA ASP A 123 -9.70 -0.08 -8.80
C ASP A 123 -10.18 -0.59 -10.17
N PHE A 124 -11.49 -0.72 -10.37
CA PHE A 124 -12.07 -1.10 -11.66
C PHE A 124 -11.82 -0.05 -12.74
N PHE A 125 -12.01 1.24 -12.42
CA PHE A 125 -11.68 2.35 -13.32
C PHE A 125 -10.22 2.27 -13.76
N ASN A 126 -9.28 2.11 -12.81
CA ASN A 126 -7.85 2.01 -13.12
C ASN A 126 -7.51 0.78 -13.97
N LEU A 127 -8.14 -0.37 -13.72
CA LEU A 127 -7.93 -1.56 -14.53
C LEU A 127 -8.31 -1.37 -16.00
N VAL A 128 -9.33 -0.57 -16.28
CA VAL A 128 -9.81 -0.30 -17.64
C VAL A 128 -9.05 0.85 -18.27
N ALA A 129 -8.91 1.98 -17.55
CA ALA A 129 -8.35 3.21 -18.08
C ALA A 129 -6.84 3.14 -18.37
N LEU A 130 -6.08 2.36 -17.59
CA LEU A 130 -4.63 2.21 -17.80
C LEU A 130 -4.28 1.33 -19.01
N ILE A 131 -5.16 0.42 -19.45
CA ILE A 131 -4.88 -0.46 -20.60
C ILE A 131 -4.50 0.32 -21.86
N PRO A 132 -5.31 1.30 -22.34
CA PRO A 132 -4.95 2.03 -23.55
C PRO A 132 -3.67 2.88 -23.38
N ILE A 133 -3.39 3.38 -22.17
CA ILE A 133 -2.12 4.09 -21.87
C ILE A 133 -0.93 3.14 -22.00
N ILE A 134 -1.03 1.95 -21.39
CA ILE A 134 0.01 0.92 -21.46
C ILE A 134 0.23 0.47 -22.90
N LEU A 135 -0.84 0.25 -23.67
CA LEU A 135 -0.74 -0.16 -25.06
C LEU A 135 -0.10 0.93 -25.92
N LEU A 136 -0.52 2.19 -25.79
CA LEU A 136 0.11 3.31 -26.49
C LEU A 136 1.57 3.49 -26.09
N ASN A 137 1.91 3.29 -24.82
CA ASN A 137 3.30 3.30 -24.36
C ASN A 137 4.09 2.23 -25.11
N ILE A 138 3.62 0.97 -25.11
CA ILE A 138 4.25 -0.16 -25.82
C ILE A 138 4.37 0.12 -27.32
N MET A 139 3.35 0.68 -27.97
CA MET A 139 3.36 1.00 -29.40
C MET A 139 4.36 2.11 -29.78
N ASN A 140 4.78 2.93 -28.82
CA ASN A 140 5.83 3.91 -29.02
C ASN A 140 7.24 3.32 -28.83
N TRP A 141 7.37 2.10 -28.31
CA TRP A 141 8.66 1.41 -28.23
C TRP A 141 8.94 0.64 -29.53
N ALA A 142 10.15 0.81 -30.06
CA ALA A 142 10.72 -0.05 -31.09
C ALA A 142 10.66 -1.51 -30.66
N SER A 143 10.67 -2.41 -31.65
CA SER A 143 10.61 -3.86 -31.41
C SER A 143 11.61 -4.28 -30.33
N PRO A 144 11.18 -5.03 -29.29
CA PRO A 144 12.08 -5.55 -28.27
C PRO A 144 13.25 -6.36 -28.85
N LEU A 145 13.09 -6.90 -30.06
CA LEU A 145 14.15 -7.58 -30.81
C LEU A 145 15.37 -6.68 -31.06
N ALA A 146 15.22 -5.35 -31.09
CA ALA A 146 16.34 -4.42 -31.18
C ALA A 146 17.28 -4.51 -29.95
N LEU A 147 16.71 -4.72 -28.76
CA LEU A 147 17.50 -4.90 -27.53
C LEU A 147 18.19 -6.27 -27.49
N TRP A 148 17.57 -7.30 -28.04
CA TRP A 148 18.10 -8.67 -28.06
C TRP A 148 18.92 -9.00 -29.32
N GLY A 149 19.01 -8.06 -30.26
CA GLY A 149 19.80 -8.19 -31.47
C GLY A 149 21.30 -8.02 -31.23
N PRO A 150 22.15 -8.26 -32.25
CA PRO A 150 23.59 -8.09 -32.14
C PRO A 150 24.02 -6.69 -31.67
N GLU A 151 23.27 -5.64 -32.05
CA GLU A 151 23.54 -4.25 -31.68
C GLU A 151 23.21 -3.97 -30.21
N GLY A 152 22.07 -4.46 -29.72
CA GLY A 152 21.71 -4.38 -28.31
C GLY A 152 22.69 -5.14 -27.42
N LEU A 153 23.15 -6.32 -27.84
CA LEU A 153 24.17 -7.10 -27.12
C LEU A 153 25.56 -6.44 -27.11
N ARG A 154 25.87 -5.58 -28.09
CA ARG A 154 27.10 -4.76 -28.10
C ARG A 154 27.00 -3.53 -27.20
N GLY A 155 25.79 -3.18 -26.75
CA GLY A 155 25.54 -1.97 -25.98
C GLY A 155 25.45 -0.70 -26.82
N ASP A 156 25.29 -0.84 -28.14
CA ASP A 156 25.19 0.30 -29.07
C ASP A 156 23.79 0.95 -29.04
N VAL A 157 22.80 0.25 -28.49
CA VAL A 157 21.41 0.71 -28.40
C VAL A 157 21.15 1.33 -27.03
N SER A 158 20.91 2.65 -27.01
CA SER A 158 20.46 3.35 -25.80
C SER A 158 18.94 3.20 -25.61
N LEU A 159 18.46 3.40 -24.37
CA LEU A 159 17.02 3.33 -24.06
C LEU A 159 16.22 4.39 -24.83
N GLU A 160 16.82 5.55 -25.06
CA GLU A 160 16.25 6.64 -25.87
C GLU A 160 15.96 6.18 -27.31
N MET A 161 16.89 5.43 -27.93
CA MET A 161 16.73 4.93 -29.30
C MET A 161 15.63 3.88 -29.43
N LEU A 162 15.21 3.25 -28.34
CA LEU A 162 14.11 2.30 -28.35
C LEU A 162 12.75 2.99 -28.35
N TRP A 163 12.66 4.31 -28.23
CA TRP A 163 11.39 5.04 -28.29
C TRP A 163 11.23 5.71 -29.65
N GLU A 164 10.36 5.17 -30.50
CA GLU A 164 10.08 5.70 -31.85
C GLU A 164 9.13 6.90 -31.82
N GLY A 165 8.24 6.98 -30.81
CA GLY A 165 7.38 8.13 -30.61
C GLY A 165 6.25 8.30 -31.64
N GLY A 166 5.94 7.28 -32.45
CA GLY A 166 4.92 7.35 -33.52
C GLY A 166 3.50 7.66 -33.06
N PHE A 167 3.20 7.47 -31.78
CA PHE A 167 1.92 7.79 -31.12
C PHE A 167 2.13 8.69 -29.89
N SER A 168 3.15 9.54 -29.91
CA SER A 168 3.56 10.34 -28.75
C SER A 168 2.50 11.36 -28.33
N GLU A 169 1.82 12.00 -29.27
CA GLU A 169 0.76 12.98 -28.99
C GLU A 169 -0.49 12.32 -28.39
N GLU A 170 -0.96 11.21 -28.96
CA GLU A 170 -2.09 10.44 -28.43
C GLU A 170 -1.77 9.90 -27.03
N PHE A 171 -0.55 9.37 -26.86
CA PHE A 171 -0.06 8.88 -25.58
C PHE A 171 -0.04 9.99 -24.52
N TRP A 172 0.41 11.19 -24.90
CA TRP A 172 0.45 12.34 -24.03
C TRP A 172 -0.94 12.78 -23.57
N TRP A 173 -1.86 13.00 -24.52
CA TRP A 173 -3.23 13.43 -24.21
C TRP A 173 -3.98 12.40 -23.37
N LEU A 174 -3.83 11.11 -23.68
CA LEU A 174 -4.47 10.05 -22.91
C LEU A 174 -3.92 9.98 -21.49
N SER A 175 -2.60 10.11 -21.32
CA SER A 175 -1.96 10.11 -19.99
C SER A 175 -2.41 11.31 -19.15
N LEU A 176 -2.44 12.51 -19.73
CA LEU A 176 -2.94 13.71 -19.05
C LEU A 176 -4.41 13.55 -18.66
N GLY A 177 -5.26 13.10 -19.59
CA GLY A 177 -6.67 12.85 -19.32
C GLY A 177 -6.87 11.88 -18.16
N TYR A 178 -6.15 10.76 -18.17
CA TYR A 178 -6.17 9.79 -17.07
C TYR A 178 -5.79 10.42 -15.73
N PHE A 179 -4.67 11.14 -15.64
CA PHE A 179 -4.24 11.75 -14.38
C PHE A 179 -5.25 12.79 -13.87
N VAL A 180 -5.88 13.56 -14.75
CA VAL A 180 -6.94 14.52 -14.38
C VAL A 180 -8.16 13.78 -13.82
N PHE A 181 -8.64 12.74 -14.50
CA PHE A 181 -9.79 11.98 -14.03
C PHE A 181 -9.52 11.24 -12.71
N ASP A 182 -8.35 10.61 -12.57
CA ASP A 182 -7.97 9.91 -11.35
C ASP A 182 -7.80 10.89 -10.17
N PHE A 183 -7.18 12.05 -10.41
CA PHE A 183 -7.09 13.14 -9.43
C PHE A 183 -8.47 13.60 -8.97
N LEU A 184 -9.38 13.89 -9.90
CA LEU A 184 -10.75 14.34 -9.57
C LEU A 184 -11.54 13.25 -8.82
N PHE A 185 -11.35 11.98 -9.19
CA PHE A 185 -11.97 10.85 -8.49
C PHE A 185 -11.50 10.82 -7.04
N ILE A 186 -10.19 10.83 -6.79
CA ILE A 186 -9.61 10.75 -5.44
C ILE A 186 -9.95 12.01 -4.62
N PHE A 187 -9.97 13.18 -5.25
CA PHE A 187 -10.37 14.43 -4.61
C PHE A 187 -11.83 14.38 -4.13
N THR A 188 -12.72 13.85 -4.96
CA THR A 188 -14.15 13.71 -4.64
C THR A 188 -14.38 12.61 -3.60
N PHE A 189 -13.60 11.54 -3.68
CA PHE A 189 -13.77 10.35 -2.87
C PHE A 189 -12.48 9.94 -2.15
N PRO A 190 -11.98 10.72 -1.18
CA PRO A 190 -10.66 10.52 -0.58
C PRO A 190 -10.49 9.17 0.15
N LYS A 191 -11.60 8.49 0.48
CA LYS A 191 -11.61 7.15 1.08
C LYS A 191 -11.41 6.01 0.08
N CYS A 192 -11.33 6.28 -1.23
CA CYS A 192 -11.08 5.24 -2.23
C CYS A 192 -9.63 4.76 -2.21
N VAL A 193 -8.70 5.60 -1.73
CA VAL A 193 -7.30 5.28 -1.52
C VAL A 193 -6.94 5.45 -0.04
N HIS A 194 -5.83 4.84 0.36
CA HIS A 194 -5.39 4.85 1.75
C HIS A 194 -4.85 6.22 2.19
N SER A 195 -4.02 6.85 1.34
CA SER A 195 -3.32 8.10 1.65
C SER A 195 -3.64 9.17 0.59
N PRO A 196 -4.87 9.72 0.60
CA PRO A 196 -5.35 10.59 -0.48
C PRO A 196 -4.46 11.81 -0.70
N GLU A 197 -3.98 12.47 0.36
CA GLU A 197 -3.12 13.66 0.24
C GLU A 197 -1.81 13.37 -0.50
N VAL A 198 -1.13 12.27 -0.14
CA VAL A 198 0.14 11.86 -0.79
C VAL A 198 -0.11 11.55 -2.26
N VAL A 199 -1.22 10.85 -2.56
CA VAL A 199 -1.57 10.49 -3.93
C VAL A 199 -1.93 11.74 -4.73
N LEU A 200 -2.76 12.64 -4.22
CA LEU A 200 -3.10 13.90 -4.89
C LEU A 200 -1.86 14.75 -5.19
N CYS A 201 -0.94 14.89 -4.23
CA CYS A 201 0.35 15.56 -4.47
C CYS A 201 1.18 14.87 -5.56
N HIS A 202 1.20 13.54 -5.58
CA HIS A 202 1.86 12.76 -6.62
C HIS A 202 1.23 13.02 -8.00
N HIS A 203 -0.10 13.05 -8.13
CA HIS A 203 -0.77 13.38 -9.38
C HIS A 203 -0.44 14.80 -9.86
N VAL A 204 -0.43 15.79 -8.96
CA VAL A 204 -0.02 17.15 -9.32
C VAL A 204 1.43 17.16 -9.82
N ALA A 205 2.34 16.46 -9.12
CA ALA A 205 3.72 16.34 -9.56
C ALA A 205 3.84 15.64 -10.93
N ALA A 206 3.14 14.53 -11.13
CA ALA A 206 3.12 13.77 -12.38
C ALA A 206 2.55 14.61 -13.54
N MET A 207 1.43 15.31 -13.34
CA MET A 207 0.85 16.22 -14.34
C MET A 207 1.84 17.33 -14.74
N ASN A 208 2.53 17.94 -13.77
CA ASN A 208 3.58 18.92 -14.09
C ASN A 208 4.78 18.29 -14.81
N TYR A 209 5.13 17.06 -14.44
CA TYR A 209 6.25 16.35 -15.05
C TYR A 209 5.99 15.99 -16.52
N ILE A 210 4.79 15.54 -16.86
CA ILE A 210 4.43 15.24 -18.25
C ILE A 210 4.29 16.51 -19.10
N LEU A 211 4.25 17.71 -18.54
CA LEU A 211 4.35 18.95 -19.35
C LEU A 211 5.74 19.13 -19.95
N VAL A 212 6.81 18.65 -19.29
CA VAL A 212 8.20 18.76 -19.75
C VAL A 212 8.37 18.31 -21.20
N PRO A 213 7.99 17.08 -21.61
CA PRO A 213 8.14 16.64 -22.99
C PRO A 213 7.29 17.44 -23.98
N LYS A 214 6.23 18.12 -23.55
CA LYS A 214 5.43 18.99 -24.43
C LYS A 214 6.18 20.26 -24.82
N PHE A 215 7.03 20.77 -23.92
CA PHE A 215 7.90 21.92 -24.19
C PHE A 215 9.26 21.51 -24.78
N PHE A 216 9.70 20.29 -24.47
CA PHE A 216 10.98 19.73 -24.91
C PHE A 216 10.76 18.32 -25.49
N PRO A 217 10.40 18.20 -26.77
CA PRO A 217 10.08 16.92 -27.41
C PRO A 217 11.17 15.85 -27.26
N GLU A 218 12.43 16.23 -27.08
CA GLU A 218 13.54 15.31 -26.79
C GLU A 218 13.34 14.53 -25.49
N PHE A 219 12.48 14.97 -24.56
CA PHE A 219 12.12 14.24 -23.34
C PHE A 219 10.90 13.33 -23.54
N MET A 220 10.33 13.18 -24.74
CA MET A 220 9.17 12.29 -24.97
C MET A 220 9.48 10.84 -24.60
N TRP A 221 10.68 10.36 -24.92
CA TRP A 221 11.10 9.02 -24.51
C TRP A 221 11.23 8.89 -22.99
N VAL A 222 11.65 9.97 -22.30
CA VAL A 222 11.72 10.01 -20.84
C VAL A 222 10.32 9.83 -20.25
N MET A 223 9.31 10.48 -20.83
CA MET A 223 7.92 10.26 -20.45
C MET A 223 7.51 8.80 -20.67
N GLY A 224 7.78 8.22 -21.83
CA GLY A 224 7.51 6.80 -22.10
C GLY A 224 8.14 5.86 -21.06
N ALA A 225 9.42 6.10 -20.76
CA ALA A 225 10.18 5.36 -19.76
C ALA A 225 9.59 5.49 -18.36
N VAL A 226 9.26 6.70 -17.89
CA VAL A 226 8.68 6.86 -16.54
C VAL A 226 7.25 6.32 -16.46
N MET A 227 6.45 6.49 -17.52
CA MET A 227 5.07 6.00 -17.59
C MET A 227 4.98 4.48 -17.73
N SER A 228 6.09 3.78 -17.99
CA SER A 228 6.16 2.31 -17.83
C SER A 228 5.78 1.85 -16.42
N VAL A 229 5.90 2.74 -15.43
CA VAL A 229 5.44 2.51 -14.06
C VAL A 229 3.96 2.16 -13.98
N GLU A 230 3.14 2.59 -14.94
CA GLU A 230 1.71 2.25 -14.95
C GLU A 230 1.45 0.77 -15.24
N VAL A 231 2.39 0.06 -15.88
CA VAL A 231 2.34 -1.41 -15.94
C VAL A 231 2.42 -2.00 -14.53
N ASN A 232 3.28 -1.45 -13.68
CA ASN A 232 3.40 -1.86 -12.30
C ASN A 232 2.15 -1.49 -11.49
N THR A 233 1.61 -0.28 -11.67
CA THR A 233 0.33 0.14 -11.07
C THR A 233 -0.79 -0.80 -11.47
N TRP A 234 -0.91 -1.15 -12.75
CA TRP A 234 -1.95 -2.05 -13.25
C TRP A 234 -1.86 -3.44 -12.60
N PHE A 235 -0.67 -4.04 -12.51
CA PHE A 235 -0.50 -5.33 -11.82
C PHE A 235 -0.79 -5.25 -10.32
N LEU A 236 -0.47 -4.12 -9.68
CA LEU A 236 -0.81 -3.88 -8.28
C LEU A 236 -2.32 -3.85 -8.08
N VAL A 237 -3.06 -3.13 -8.93
CA VAL A 237 -4.52 -3.05 -8.89
C VAL A 237 -5.15 -4.40 -9.23
N ALA A 238 -4.68 -5.08 -10.29
CA ALA A 238 -5.13 -6.41 -10.70
C ALA A 238 -4.96 -7.43 -9.57
N ARG A 239 -3.83 -7.37 -8.84
CA ARG A 239 -3.60 -8.24 -7.68
C ARG A 239 -4.65 -8.02 -6.60
N ARG A 240 -5.06 -6.77 -6.32
CA ARG A 240 -6.14 -6.49 -5.35
C ARG A 240 -7.50 -6.97 -5.86
N ALA A 241 -7.84 -6.65 -7.10
CA ALA A 241 -9.11 -7.00 -7.70
C ALA A 241 -9.31 -8.52 -7.82
N PHE A 242 -8.27 -9.28 -8.15
CA PHE A 242 -8.35 -10.74 -8.26
C PHE A 242 -8.16 -11.50 -6.94
N ASN A 243 -7.70 -10.81 -5.89
CA ASN A 243 -7.43 -11.39 -4.57
C ASN A 243 -8.10 -10.63 -3.42
N THR A 244 -9.39 -10.34 -3.56
CA THR A 244 -10.17 -9.61 -2.56
C THR A 244 -10.19 -10.29 -1.19
N ALA A 245 -10.13 -11.63 -1.16
CA ALA A 245 -10.11 -12.41 0.08
C ALA A 245 -8.72 -12.58 0.70
N GLY A 246 -7.65 -12.02 0.10
CA GLY A 246 -6.28 -12.16 0.61
C GLY A 246 -5.76 -13.61 0.62
N GLU A 247 -6.27 -14.43 -0.28
CA GLU A 247 -5.92 -15.84 -0.41
C GLU A 247 -4.45 -16.02 -0.83
N LYS A 248 -3.84 -17.12 -0.36
CA LYS A 248 -2.48 -17.52 -0.73
C LYS A 248 -2.55 -18.51 -1.91
N PRO A 249 -1.73 -18.37 -2.97
CA PRO A 249 -1.75 -19.33 -4.06
C PRO A 249 -1.33 -20.72 -3.57
N PHE A 250 -1.93 -21.77 -4.15
CA PHE A 250 -1.66 -23.18 -3.86
C PHE A 250 -2.02 -23.65 -2.44
N THR A 251 -2.93 -22.97 -1.74
CA THR A 251 -3.52 -23.49 -0.49
C THR A 251 -4.74 -24.36 -0.75
N THR A 252 -5.05 -25.25 0.20
CA THR A 252 -6.24 -26.10 0.16
C THR A 252 -7.52 -25.27 0.00
N GLY A 253 -8.43 -25.72 -0.86
CA GLY A 253 -9.71 -25.06 -1.13
C GLY A 253 -9.68 -24.02 -2.28
N ILE A 254 -8.52 -23.69 -2.83
CA ILE A 254 -8.40 -22.77 -3.97
C ILE A 254 -8.18 -23.56 -5.25
N SER A 255 -8.94 -23.24 -6.30
CA SER A 255 -8.76 -23.90 -7.60
C SER A 255 -7.35 -23.65 -8.17
N LEU A 256 -6.82 -24.65 -8.89
CA LEU A 256 -5.48 -24.57 -9.47
C LEU A 256 -5.34 -23.37 -10.43
N PHE A 257 -6.36 -23.10 -11.25
CA PHE A 257 -6.39 -21.95 -12.15
C PHE A 257 -6.33 -20.61 -11.40
N LYS A 258 -7.11 -20.47 -10.31
CA LYS A 258 -7.07 -19.26 -9.46
C LYS A 258 -5.68 -19.08 -8.85
N SER A 259 -5.08 -20.15 -8.35
CA SER A 259 -3.71 -20.14 -7.79
C SER A 259 -2.67 -19.69 -8.82
N PHE A 260 -2.68 -20.25 -10.03
CA PHE A 260 -1.77 -19.84 -11.10
C PHE A 260 -1.95 -18.38 -11.49
N ARG A 261 -3.19 -17.92 -11.64
CA ARG A 261 -3.49 -16.51 -11.94
C ARG A 261 -2.93 -15.57 -10.85
N LEU A 262 -3.15 -15.89 -9.58
CA LEU A 262 -2.65 -15.09 -8.45
C LEU A 262 -1.12 -15.06 -8.40
N ALA A 263 -0.47 -16.21 -8.63
CA ALA A 263 0.98 -16.32 -8.68
C ALA A 263 1.57 -15.53 -9.87
N PHE A 264 0.96 -15.65 -11.05
CA PHE A 264 1.39 -14.94 -12.26
C PHE A 264 1.31 -13.41 -12.09
N VAL A 265 0.14 -12.88 -11.69
CA VAL A 265 -0.05 -11.45 -11.47
C VAL A 265 0.91 -10.92 -10.40
N SER A 266 1.14 -11.70 -9.33
CA SER A 266 2.10 -11.33 -8.28
C SER A 266 3.54 -11.30 -8.80
N CYS A 267 3.94 -12.28 -9.62
CA CYS A 267 5.27 -12.32 -10.24
C CYS A 267 5.48 -11.09 -11.13
N CYS A 268 4.54 -10.83 -12.04
CA CYS A 268 4.58 -9.66 -12.92
C CYS A 268 4.63 -8.34 -12.14
N PHE A 269 3.89 -8.23 -11.03
CA PHE A 269 3.98 -7.08 -10.14
C PHE A 269 5.41 -6.87 -9.60
N TYR A 270 6.07 -7.89 -9.05
CA TYR A 270 7.41 -7.71 -8.48
C TYR A 270 8.48 -7.47 -9.55
N VAL A 271 8.40 -8.17 -10.68
CA VAL A 271 9.32 -7.96 -11.80
C VAL A 271 9.20 -6.52 -12.31
N SER A 272 7.98 -6.07 -12.63
CA SER A 272 7.75 -4.69 -13.07
C SER A 272 8.10 -3.66 -12.00
N TRP A 273 7.92 -3.96 -10.71
CA TRP A 273 8.34 -3.09 -9.61
C TRP A 273 9.84 -2.84 -9.65
N ILE A 274 10.64 -3.91 -9.68
CA ILE A 274 12.10 -3.81 -9.70
C ILE A 274 12.56 -3.09 -10.97
N CYS A 275 12.07 -3.52 -12.14
CA CYS A 275 12.45 -2.91 -13.42
C CYS A 275 12.13 -1.40 -13.44
N ASN A 276 10.89 -1.02 -13.17
CA ASN A 276 10.47 0.37 -13.38
C ASN A 276 10.90 1.27 -12.21
N ARG A 277 10.64 0.85 -10.97
CA ARG A 277 10.85 1.72 -9.79
C ARG A 277 12.32 1.82 -9.40
N LEU A 278 13.13 0.78 -9.61
CA LEU A 278 14.53 0.74 -9.17
C LEU A 278 15.53 0.94 -10.31
N LEU A 279 15.27 0.41 -11.50
CA LEU A 279 16.25 0.49 -12.60
C LEU A 279 15.94 1.66 -13.54
N VAL A 280 14.75 1.69 -14.14
CA VAL A 280 14.38 2.71 -15.15
C VAL A 280 14.40 4.11 -14.55
N ASN A 281 13.78 4.32 -13.38
CA ASN A 281 13.75 5.65 -12.77
C ASN A 281 15.14 6.18 -12.36
N MET A 282 16.07 5.29 -11.97
CA MET A 282 17.46 5.65 -11.69
C MET A 282 18.21 6.06 -12.96
N TYR A 283 18.02 5.30 -14.03
CA TYR A 283 18.58 5.60 -15.34
C TYR A 283 18.08 6.96 -15.86
N VAL A 284 16.76 7.18 -15.83
CA VAL A 284 16.13 8.44 -16.24
C VAL A 284 16.65 9.63 -15.42
N LEU A 285 16.76 9.51 -14.10
CA LEU A 285 17.31 10.60 -13.29
C LEU A 285 18.75 10.93 -13.70
N THR A 286 19.58 9.91 -13.94
CA THR A 286 20.96 10.10 -14.38
C THR A 286 21.01 10.82 -15.74
N TYR A 287 20.12 10.47 -16.66
CA TYR A 287 19.98 11.15 -17.95
C TYR A 287 19.62 12.63 -17.76
N ILE A 288 18.56 12.93 -16.99
CA ILE A 288 18.10 14.31 -16.74
C ILE A 288 19.20 15.16 -16.11
N ILE A 289 19.96 14.62 -15.15
CA ILE A 289 21.09 15.31 -14.55
C ILE A 289 22.14 15.66 -15.61
N ARG A 290 22.52 14.72 -16.47
CA ARG A 290 23.51 14.96 -17.54
C ARG A 290 23.03 16.04 -18.50
N THR A 291 21.82 15.91 -19.03
CA THR A 291 21.21 16.89 -19.94
C THR A 291 21.11 18.28 -19.31
N TYR A 292 20.77 18.36 -18.02
CA TYR A 292 20.70 19.62 -17.29
C TYR A 292 22.08 20.25 -17.06
N MET A 293 23.09 19.45 -16.72
CA MET A 293 24.47 19.92 -16.57
C MET A 293 25.04 20.43 -17.90
N ASP A 294 24.80 19.71 -18.99
CA ASP A 294 25.21 20.13 -20.33
C ASP A 294 24.55 21.46 -20.72
N PHE A 295 23.28 21.65 -20.35
CA PHE A 295 22.61 22.93 -20.55
C PHE A 295 23.25 24.07 -19.75
N ILE A 296 23.55 23.87 -18.46
CA ILE A 296 24.20 24.89 -17.63
C ILE A 296 25.57 25.28 -18.17
N VAL A 297 26.35 24.31 -18.65
CA VAL A 297 27.71 24.56 -19.15
C VAL A 297 27.69 25.31 -20.49
N ASN A 298 26.73 25.02 -21.37
CA ASN A 298 26.74 25.49 -22.75
C ASN A 298 25.80 26.68 -23.03
N ALA A 299 24.89 27.03 -22.12
CA ALA A 299 23.93 28.13 -22.30
C ALA A 299 23.98 29.12 -21.14
N LEU A 300 23.67 30.40 -21.41
CA LEU A 300 23.28 31.34 -20.35
C LEU A 300 21.87 30.95 -19.87
N PRO A 301 21.72 30.42 -18.65
CA PRO A 301 20.44 29.87 -18.23
C PRO A 301 19.40 31.01 -18.07
N PRO A 302 18.18 30.85 -18.58
CA PRO A 302 17.07 31.72 -18.20
C PRO A 302 16.79 31.56 -16.70
N PRO A 303 16.18 32.56 -16.05
CA PRO A 303 15.93 32.53 -14.61
C PRO A 303 14.97 31.42 -14.15
N LEU A 304 14.19 30.82 -15.07
CA LEU A 304 13.33 29.68 -14.81
C LEU A 304 13.41 28.69 -15.97
N ASP A 305 13.99 27.51 -15.73
CA ASP A 305 14.06 26.42 -16.70
C ASP A 305 13.18 25.25 -16.24
N ILE A 306 12.21 24.85 -17.06
CA ILE A 306 11.31 23.72 -16.76
C ILE A 306 12.06 22.37 -16.71
N ARG A 307 13.30 22.27 -17.22
CA ARG A 307 14.19 21.11 -16.99
C ARG A 307 14.63 20.98 -15.53
N LEU A 308 14.76 22.09 -14.79
CA LEU A 308 15.01 22.05 -13.35
C LEU A 308 13.78 21.45 -12.62
N VAL A 309 12.57 21.76 -13.09
CA VAL A 309 11.35 21.13 -12.57
C VAL A 309 11.38 19.61 -12.81
N ALA A 310 11.80 19.17 -14.00
CA ALA A 310 11.97 17.75 -14.29
C ALA A 310 12.92 17.07 -13.29
N LEU A 311 14.08 17.68 -13.03
CA LEU A 311 15.05 17.17 -12.07
C LEU A 311 14.47 17.05 -10.66
N ILE A 312 13.84 18.12 -10.15
CA ILE A 312 13.26 18.15 -8.80
C ILE A 312 12.15 17.10 -8.65
N VAL A 313 11.25 17.03 -9.63
CA VAL A 313 10.12 16.08 -9.60
C VAL A 313 10.64 14.65 -9.70
N GLN A 314 11.55 14.35 -10.64
CA GLN A 314 12.09 13.00 -10.79
C GLN A 314 12.83 12.52 -9.54
N SER A 315 13.64 13.38 -8.90
CA SER A 315 14.29 13.06 -7.61
C SER A 315 13.28 12.79 -6.50
N SER A 316 12.19 13.55 -6.46
CA SER A 316 11.11 13.35 -5.47
C SER A 316 10.38 12.03 -5.69
N LEU A 317 10.01 11.72 -6.93
CA LEU A 317 9.37 10.45 -7.30
C LEU A 317 10.26 9.24 -7.01
N LEU A 318 11.56 9.36 -7.27
CA LEU A 318 12.54 8.33 -6.95
C LEU A 318 12.67 8.09 -5.44
N SER A 319 12.67 9.16 -4.65
CA SER A 319 12.69 9.06 -3.19
C SER A 319 11.45 8.35 -2.64
N LEU A 320 10.27 8.65 -3.20
CA LEU A 320 9.03 7.94 -2.90
C LEU A 320 9.09 6.46 -3.29
N ASN A 321 9.67 6.14 -4.46
CA ASN A 321 9.85 4.75 -4.91
C ASN A 321 10.76 3.95 -3.97
N ILE A 322 11.85 4.54 -3.49
CA ILE A 322 12.74 3.92 -2.51
C ILE A 322 11.98 3.68 -1.21
N LYS A 323 11.26 4.69 -0.70
CA LYS A 323 10.44 4.56 0.51
C LYS A 323 9.45 3.40 0.38
N TRP A 324 8.67 3.36 -0.70
CA TRP A 324 7.69 2.29 -0.90
C TRP A 324 8.34 0.92 -1.07
N THR A 325 9.55 0.84 -1.65
CA THR A 325 10.30 -0.42 -1.73
C THR A 325 10.70 -0.91 -0.35
N VAL A 326 11.19 -0.01 0.51
CA VAL A 326 11.52 -0.33 1.91
C VAL A 326 10.27 -0.80 2.67
N ASP A 327 9.15 -0.10 2.52
CA ASP A 327 7.89 -0.46 3.16
C ASP A 327 7.38 -1.83 2.66
N LEU A 328 7.49 -2.11 1.36
CA LEU A 328 7.14 -3.40 0.77
C LEU A 328 8.01 -4.53 1.33
N VAL A 329 9.34 -4.37 1.37
CA VAL A 329 10.26 -5.38 1.92
C VAL A 329 9.99 -5.63 3.39
N ARG A 330 9.85 -4.58 4.20
CA ARG A 330 9.53 -4.69 5.63
C ARG A 330 8.22 -5.45 5.86
N SER A 331 7.19 -5.17 5.06
CA SER A 331 5.93 -5.90 5.15
C SER A 331 6.09 -7.40 4.90
N LYS A 332 7.05 -7.81 4.06
CA LYS A 332 7.32 -9.22 3.76
C LYS A 332 8.16 -9.91 4.82
N LEU A 333 9.19 -9.25 5.32
CA LEU A 333 10.01 -9.79 6.41
C LEU A 333 9.17 -10.06 7.67
N LYS A 334 8.27 -9.12 8.01
CA LYS A 334 7.37 -9.32 9.16
C LYS A 334 6.46 -10.55 9.00
N ASN A 335 5.99 -10.84 7.78
CA ASN A 335 5.18 -12.04 7.54
C ASN A 335 5.99 -13.34 7.72
N VAL A 336 7.28 -13.34 7.38
CA VAL A 336 8.15 -14.53 7.55
C VAL A 336 8.33 -14.83 9.03
N GLU A 337 8.68 -13.80 9.83
CA GLU A 337 8.85 -13.91 11.29
C GLU A 337 7.59 -14.46 11.98
N GLU A 338 6.40 -14.02 11.55
CA GLU A 338 5.14 -14.48 12.12
C GLU A 338 4.78 -15.92 11.73
N THR A 339 5.19 -16.38 10.55
CA THR A 339 4.90 -17.75 10.09
C THR A 339 5.88 -18.81 10.57
N GLY A 340 7.01 -18.40 11.17
CA GLY A 340 8.04 -19.33 11.64
C GLY A 340 8.67 -20.20 10.54
N LEU A 341 8.63 -19.70 9.29
CA LEU A 341 9.30 -20.30 8.13
C LEU A 341 10.77 -19.92 8.07
#